data_AF-A0A914D4Y8-F1
#
_entry.id   AF-A0A914D4Y8-F1
#
_cell.length_a   1.000
_cell.length_b   1.000
_cell.length_c   1.000
_cell.angle_alpha   90.00
_cell.angle_beta   90.00
_cell.angle_gamma   90.00
#
_symmetry.space_group_name_H-M   'P 1'
#
loop_
_entity.id
_entity.type
_entity.pdbx_description
1 polymer ?
#
loop_
_entity_poly.entity_id
_entity_poly.type
_entity_poly.pdbx_seq_one_letter_code
_entity_poly.pdbx_strand_id
1 'polypeptide(L)'
;MFKNIGKGQVHFENLRISETTDLCELKKIFSVEDKRTAVISLHGCGNLQPRILRLFVQLLPETSPVLLTLGCCYHKMTINENWIMSNTIRTTAKELANLPIGAFRLACQERMTKWTQLSVKEHEIHKKAFLNRAIVECIYERIGYKDYVDTRRVNRRLGSSYDEVLKNLLHRNKVGDSEVEEWSRIFYETIASYEPYFDYIEPYT
;
A
#
# COMPACT_ATOMS: atom_id res chain seq x y z
N MET A 1 -33.41 -3.78 16.94
CA MET A 1 -33.21 -3.05 18.21
C MET A 1 -31.80 -3.37 18.72
N PHE A 2 -30.79 -2.62 18.29
CA PHE A 2 -29.43 -2.82 18.79
C PHE A 2 -29.30 -2.11 20.13
N LYS A 3 -29.15 -2.89 21.20
CA LYS A 3 -28.89 -2.36 22.54
C LYS A 3 -27.60 -1.54 22.51
N ASN A 4 -27.63 -0.35 23.11
CA ASN A 4 -26.45 0.43 23.45
C ASN A 4 -25.52 -0.45 24.30
N ILE A 5 -24.49 -1.01 23.67
CA ILE A 5 -23.39 -1.65 24.36
C ILE A 5 -22.59 -0.50 24.98
N GLY A 6 -22.52 -0.48 26.31
CA GLY A 6 -21.84 0.56 27.08
C GLY A 6 -20.44 0.84 26.52
N LYS A 7 -20.02 2.11 26.53
CA LYS A 7 -18.67 2.52 26.13
C LYS A 7 -17.66 1.77 27.01
N GLY A 8 -17.10 0.68 26.50
CA GLY A 8 -15.99 -0.01 27.14
C GLY A 8 -14.81 0.95 27.25
N GLN A 9 -14.11 0.92 28.39
CA GLN A 9 -12.87 1.65 28.57
C GLN A 9 -11.81 1.00 27.67
N VAL A 10 -11.32 1.74 26.68
CA VAL A 10 -10.26 1.28 25.76
C VAL A 10 -8.92 1.74 26.32
N HIS A 11 -8.03 0.80 26.59
CA HIS A 11 -6.63 1.08 26.94
C HIS A 11 -5.76 1.02 25.69
N PHE A 12 -4.92 2.03 25.48
CA PHE A 12 -4.01 2.10 24.33
C PHE A 12 -2.57 1.94 24.82
N GLU A 13 -1.86 0.99 24.23
CA GLU A 13 -0.43 0.78 24.46
C GLU A 13 0.34 0.89 23.15
N ASN A 14 1.44 1.65 23.19
CA ASN A 14 2.35 1.76 22.07
C ASN A 14 3.42 0.68 22.21
N LEU A 15 3.30 -0.38 21.41
CA LEU A 15 4.21 -1.51 21.42
C LEU A 15 5.00 -1.57 20.12
N ARG A 16 6.28 -1.96 20.22
CA ARG A 16 7.13 -2.21 19.05
C ARG A 16 7.41 -3.70 18.95
N ILE A 17 6.79 -4.36 17.97
CA ILE A 17 6.96 -5.79 17.71
C ILE A 17 7.80 -5.99 16.45
N SER A 18 8.67 -6.99 16.46
CA SER A 18 9.54 -7.37 15.35
C SER A 18 9.65 -8.90 15.24
N GLU A 19 10.31 -9.39 14.19
CA GLU A 19 10.57 -10.83 14.02
C GLU A 19 11.50 -11.40 15.10
N THR A 20 12.23 -10.55 15.81
CA THR A 20 13.13 -10.94 16.90
C THR A 20 12.50 -10.77 18.29
N THR A 21 11.24 -10.34 18.37
CA THR A 21 10.54 -10.23 19.66
C THR A 21 10.33 -11.61 20.26
N ASP A 22 10.63 -11.77 21.54
CA ASP A 22 10.57 -13.07 22.22
C ASP A 22 9.14 -13.61 22.31
N LEU A 23 8.99 -14.93 22.23
CA LEU A 23 7.69 -15.60 22.28
C LEU A 23 6.96 -15.37 23.60
N CYS A 24 7.67 -15.28 24.74
CA CYS A 24 7.03 -15.00 26.02
C CYS A 24 6.51 -13.57 26.07
N GLU A 25 7.22 -12.61 25.45
CA GLU A 25 6.76 -11.23 25.32
C GLU A 25 5.52 -11.13 24.42
N LEU A 26 5.54 -11.82 23.26
CA LEU A 26 4.38 -11.90 22.37
C LEU A 26 3.17 -12.52 23.06
N LYS A 27 3.36 -13.59 23.85
CA LYS A 27 2.29 -14.21 24.63
C LYS A 27 1.70 -13.24 25.65
N LYS A 28 2.52 -12.44 26.33
CA LYS A 28 2.02 -11.40 27.27
C LYS A 28 1.22 -10.32 26.56
N ILE A 29 1.58 -9.96 25.33
CA ILE A 29 0.88 -8.94 24.54
C ILE A 29 -0.45 -9.48 24.01
N PHE A 30 -0.43 -10.69 23.45
CA PHE A 30 -1.58 -11.24 22.75
C PHE A 30 -2.48 -12.12 23.62
N SER A 31 -2.05 -12.51 24.81
CA SER A 31 -2.83 -13.35 25.72
C SER A 31 -2.99 -12.63 27.06
N VAL A 32 -4.22 -12.59 27.54
CA VAL A 32 -4.54 -12.09 28.88
C VAL A 32 -5.02 -13.29 29.68
N GLU A 33 -4.49 -13.45 30.89
CA GLU A 33 -4.86 -14.54 31.78
C GLU A 33 -6.39 -14.58 31.97
N ASP A 34 -6.96 -15.79 31.90
CA ASP A 34 -8.38 -16.08 31.99
C ASP A 34 -9.29 -15.35 30.98
N LYS A 35 -8.73 -14.82 29.88
CA LYS A 35 -9.50 -14.16 28.82
C LYS A 35 -9.15 -14.68 27.44
N ARG A 36 -10.18 -14.74 26.60
CA ARG A 36 -10.00 -14.95 25.16
C ARG A 36 -9.68 -13.62 24.49
N THR A 37 -8.68 -13.64 23.63
CA THR A 37 -8.24 -12.48 22.85
C THR A 37 -8.49 -12.71 21.37
N ALA A 38 -8.60 -11.62 20.62
CA ALA A 38 -8.61 -11.64 19.17
C ALA A 38 -7.49 -10.74 18.67
N VAL A 39 -6.70 -11.24 17.72
CA VAL A 39 -5.68 -10.44 17.04
C VAL A 39 -6.35 -9.77 15.84
N ILE A 40 -6.45 -8.44 15.87
CA ILE A 40 -7.08 -7.67 14.79
C ILE A 40 -6.04 -6.77 14.13
N SER A 41 -5.81 -6.98 12.84
CA SER A 41 -4.92 -6.19 12.00
C SER A 41 -5.71 -5.45 10.93
N LEU A 42 -5.99 -4.16 11.15
CA LEU A 42 -6.79 -3.34 10.22
C LEU A 42 -6.01 -2.91 8.97
N HIS A 43 -4.68 -2.87 9.07
CA HIS A 43 -3.76 -2.53 7.98
C HIS A 43 -2.55 -3.47 7.98
N GLY A 44 -2.81 -4.78 8.07
CA GLY A 44 -1.80 -5.84 8.11
C GLY A 44 -1.06 -6.05 6.79
N CYS A 45 -0.72 -4.98 6.07
CA CYS A 45 -0.33 -4.99 4.66
C CYS A 45 1.15 -5.29 4.42
N GLY A 46 1.50 -5.67 3.19
CA GLY A 46 2.88 -5.96 2.80
C GLY A 46 3.53 -7.03 3.68
N ASN A 47 4.75 -6.78 4.17
CA ASN A 47 5.47 -7.71 5.04
C ASN A 47 4.82 -7.93 6.42
N LEU A 48 3.89 -7.07 6.84
CA LEU A 48 3.21 -7.26 8.13
C LEU A 48 2.23 -8.44 8.09
N GLN A 49 1.62 -8.71 6.93
CA GLN A 49 0.69 -9.84 6.75
C GLN A 49 1.33 -11.18 7.09
N PRO A 50 2.43 -11.60 6.42
CA PRO A 50 3.05 -12.88 6.71
C PRO A 50 3.62 -12.95 8.13
N ARG A 51 4.09 -11.82 8.68
CA ARG A 51 4.57 -11.75 10.07
C ARG A 51 3.46 -12.06 11.06
N ILE A 52 2.32 -11.37 10.98
CA ILE A 52 1.19 -11.59 11.90
C ILE A 52 0.68 -13.02 11.80
N LEU A 53 0.61 -13.59 10.59
CA LEU A 53 0.22 -14.99 10.40
C LEU A 53 1.20 -15.96 11.08
N ARG A 54 2.51 -15.75 10.93
CA ARG A 54 3.54 -16.56 11.61
C ARG A 54 3.48 -16.42 13.14
N LEU A 55 3.23 -15.21 13.64
CA LEU A 55 3.05 -14.99 15.07
C LEU A 55 1.79 -15.68 15.59
N PHE A 56 0.69 -15.58 14.86
CA PHE A 56 -0.59 -16.16 15.28
C PHE A 56 -0.51 -17.68 15.44
N VAL A 57 0.17 -18.39 14.52
CA VAL A 57 0.34 -19.86 14.65
C VAL A 57 1.24 -20.28 15.81
N GLN A 58 1.98 -19.35 16.43
CA GLN A 58 2.79 -19.59 17.62
C GLN A 58 2.03 -19.30 18.92
N LEU A 59 0.87 -18.64 18.85
CA LEU A 59 0.00 -18.37 19.99
C LEU A 59 -0.80 -19.63 20.37
N LEU A 60 -1.18 -19.72 21.63
CA LEU A 60 -1.99 -20.83 22.14
C LEU A 60 -3.44 -20.69 21.61
N PRO A 61 -3.99 -21.71 20.91
CA PRO A 61 -5.34 -21.66 20.37
C PRO A 61 -6.42 -21.40 21.43
N GLU A 62 -6.15 -21.79 22.68
CA GLU A 62 -7.07 -21.67 23.81
C GLU A 62 -7.26 -20.21 24.27
N THR A 63 -6.23 -19.37 24.13
CA THR A 63 -6.22 -17.97 24.57
C THR A 63 -6.45 -17.00 23.42
N SER A 64 -6.01 -17.33 22.20
CA SER A 64 -6.11 -16.45 21.03
C SER A 64 -6.77 -17.16 19.85
N PRO A 65 -8.07 -17.46 19.93
CA PRO A 65 -8.74 -18.30 18.93
C PRO A 65 -8.97 -17.61 17.57
N VAL A 66 -8.88 -16.28 17.50
CA VAL A 66 -9.29 -15.51 16.31
C VAL A 66 -8.19 -14.57 15.83
N LEU A 67 -7.86 -14.69 14.55
CA LEU A 67 -7.13 -13.69 13.78
C LEU A 67 -8.06 -13.07 12.73
N LEU A 68 -8.22 -11.75 12.81
CA LEU A 68 -8.82 -10.95 11.75
C LEU A 68 -7.72 -10.06 11.14
N THR A 69 -7.46 -10.20 9.86
CA THR A 69 -6.51 -9.33 9.15
C THR A 69 -7.09 -8.79 7.87
N LEU A 70 -6.96 -7.49 7.68
CA LEU A 70 -7.43 -6.74 6.52
C LEU A 70 -6.22 -6.20 5.76
N GLY A 71 -5.90 -6.87 4.66
CA GLY A 71 -4.90 -6.40 3.71
C GLY A 71 -5.51 -5.40 2.74
N CYS A 72 -5.12 -4.14 2.82
CA CYS A 72 -5.51 -3.08 1.88
C CYS A 72 -4.46 -2.75 0.81
N CYS A 73 -3.22 -3.24 0.95
CA CYS A 73 -2.16 -3.01 -0.04
C CYS A 73 -0.98 -4.00 0.10
N TYR A 74 -0.21 -4.20 -0.99
CA TYR A 74 1.04 -4.99 -0.97
C TYR A 74 2.27 -4.18 -1.40
N HIS A 75 2.17 -2.84 -1.51
CA HIS A 75 3.26 -1.97 -1.98
C HIS A 75 4.53 -1.97 -1.10
N LYS A 76 4.43 -2.39 0.17
CA LYS A 76 5.57 -2.57 1.10
C LYS A 76 5.98 -4.03 1.26
N MET A 77 5.52 -4.91 0.37
CA MET A 77 5.94 -6.30 0.37
C MET A 77 7.33 -6.37 -0.25
N THR A 78 8.28 -6.96 0.46
CA THR A 78 9.59 -7.26 -0.12
C THR A 78 9.46 -8.51 -0.98
N ILE A 79 9.90 -8.42 -2.22
CA ILE A 79 9.92 -9.54 -3.16
C ILE A 79 11.12 -10.42 -2.80
N ASN A 80 10.96 -11.18 -1.73
CA ASN A 80 11.79 -12.33 -1.41
C ASN A 80 10.86 -13.55 -1.35
N GLU A 81 11.42 -14.75 -1.22
CA GLU A 81 10.59 -15.96 -1.18
C GLU A 81 9.60 -16.00 0.00
N ASN A 82 9.61 -15.04 0.94
CA ASN A 82 8.75 -15.08 2.13
C ASN A 82 7.30 -14.62 1.89
N TRP A 83 6.99 -14.02 0.73
CA TRP A 83 5.62 -13.58 0.45
C TRP A 83 4.67 -14.76 0.14
N ILE A 84 5.19 -15.81 -0.51
CA ILE A 84 4.46 -17.06 -0.75
C ILE A 84 4.56 -17.92 0.50
N MET A 85 3.53 -17.88 1.34
CA MET A 85 3.51 -18.66 2.58
C MET A 85 3.21 -20.15 2.38
N SER A 86 2.60 -20.53 1.25
CA SER A 86 2.31 -21.94 0.93
C SER A 86 3.51 -22.63 0.29
N ASN A 87 3.96 -23.73 0.88
CA ASN A 87 5.02 -24.56 0.29
C ASN A 87 4.60 -25.11 -1.07
N THR A 88 3.33 -25.54 -1.21
CA THR A 88 2.81 -26.06 -2.48
C THR A 88 2.93 -25.02 -3.58
N ILE A 89 2.46 -23.79 -3.35
CA ILE A 89 2.54 -22.70 -4.35
C ILE A 89 3.99 -22.35 -4.66
N ARG A 90 4.87 -22.34 -3.65
CA ARG A 90 6.30 -22.10 -3.85
C ARG A 90 6.94 -23.13 -4.77
N THR A 91 6.54 -24.40 -4.65
CA THR A 91 7.08 -25.48 -5.48
C THR A 91 6.46 -25.51 -6.88
N THR A 92 5.15 -25.31 -7.00
CA THR A 92 4.42 -25.45 -8.28
C THR A 92 4.44 -24.20 -9.13
N ALA A 93 4.64 -23.02 -8.54
CA ALA A 93 4.57 -21.74 -9.22
C ALA A 93 5.81 -20.88 -8.93
N LYS A 94 7.00 -21.45 -9.15
CA LYS A 94 8.29 -20.77 -8.93
C LYS A 94 8.39 -19.43 -9.64
N GLU A 95 7.80 -19.31 -10.83
CA GLU A 95 7.76 -18.07 -11.61
C GLU A 95 7.06 -16.92 -10.86
N LEU A 96 6.11 -17.22 -9.97
CA LEU A 96 5.45 -16.18 -9.16
C LEU A 96 6.42 -15.55 -8.15
N ALA A 97 7.44 -16.26 -7.69
CA ALA A 97 8.40 -15.71 -6.74
C ALA A 97 9.09 -14.43 -7.25
N ASN A 98 9.14 -14.26 -8.58
CA ASN A 98 9.79 -13.14 -9.27
C ASN A 98 8.80 -12.05 -9.74
N LEU A 99 7.57 -12.01 -9.21
CA LEU A 99 6.62 -10.97 -9.59
C LEU A 99 7.19 -9.57 -9.28
N PRO A 100 7.14 -8.62 -10.23
CA PRO A 100 7.60 -7.26 -10.00
C PRO A 100 6.70 -6.55 -8.96
N ILE A 101 7.23 -5.53 -8.29
CA ILE A 101 6.48 -4.79 -7.25
C ILE A 101 5.19 -4.17 -7.80
N GLY A 102 5.18 -3.86 -9.10
CA GLY A 102 4.01 -3.41 -9.85
C GLY A 102 2.85 -4.42 -9.80
N ALA A 103 3.12 -5.72 -9.90
CA ALA A 103 2.08 -6.76 -9.84
C ALA A 103 1.35 -6.77 -8.49
N PHE A 104 2.09 -6.57 -7.39
CA PHE A 104 1.52 -6.45 -6.05
C PHE A 104 0.69 -5.17 -5.87
N ARG A 105 1.10 -4.07 -6.51
CA ARG A 105 0.29 -2.84 -6.56
C ARG A 105 -1.01 -3.11 -7.31
N LEU A 106 -0.94 -3.71 -8.50
CA LEU A 106 -2.10 -4.07 -9.33
C LEU A 106 -3.10 -4.95 -8.59
N ALA A 107 -2.63 -5.97 -7.86
CA ALA A 107 -3.46 -6.82 -7.02
C ALA A 107 -4.27 -6.07 -5.95
N CYS A 108 -3.93 -4.81 -5.66
CA CYS A 108 -4.62 -3.96 -4.68
C CYS A 108 -5.31 -2.74 -5.29
N GLN A 109 -5.26 -2.53 -6.61
CA GLN A 109 -5.68 -1.26 -7.19
C GLN A 109 -7.20 -1.09 -7.30
N GLU A 110 -7.97 -2.16 -7.47
CA GLU A 110 -9.44 -2.15 -7.34
C GLU A 110 -9.97 -3.59 -7.35
N ARG A 111 -11.24 -3.80 -6.97
CA ARG A 111 -11.86 -5.12 -7.11
C ARG A 111 -11.99 -5.49 -8.59
N MET A 112 -11.60 -6.71 -8.95
CA MET A 112 -11.73 -7.23 -10.32
C MET A 112 -13.16 -7.09 -10.87
N THR A 113 -14.19 -7.22 -10.01
CA THR A 113 -15.58 -7.03 -10.40
C THR A 113 -15.92 -5.61 -10.84
N LYS A 114 -15.34 -4.60 -10.18
CA LYS A 114 -15.49 -3.21 -10.59
C LYS A 114 -14.70 -2.95 -11.86
N TRP A 115 -13.51 -3.53 -11.96
CA TRP A 115 -12.64 -3.43 -13.14
C TRP A 115 -13.35 -3.90 -14.41
N THR A 116 -13.96 -5.09 -14.38
CA THR A 116 -14.70 -5.66 -15.53
C THR A 116 -15.94 -4.86 -15.93
N GLN A 117 -16.38 -3.93 -15.10
CA GLN A 117 -17.55 -3.07 -15.34
C GLN A 117 -17.17 -1.69 -15.86
N LEU A 118 -15.89 -1.35 -15.91
CA LEU A 118 -15.43 -0.07 -16.44
C LEU A 118 -15.52 -0.07 -17.96
N SER A 119 -15.96 1.04 -18.52
CA SER A 119 -15.83 1.33 -19.94
C SER A 119 -14.38 1.64 -20.31
N VAL A 120 -14.04 1.52 -21.60
CA VAL A 120 -12.71 1.90 -22.14
C VAL A 120 -12.33 3.33 -21.71
N LYS A 121 -13.30 4.26 -21.71
CA LYS A 121 -13.07 5.64 -21.28
C LYS A 121 -12.73 5.74 -19.79
N GLU A 122 -13.36 4.93 -18.95
CA GLU A 122 -13.09 4.91 -17.51
C GLU A 122 -11.73 4.28 -17.20
N HIS A 123 -11.33 3.24 -17.94
CA HIS A 123 -9.96 2.70 -17.89
C HIS A 123 -8.93 3.77 -18.25
N GLU A 124 -9.14 4.51 -19.34
CA GLU A 124 -8.24 5.60 -19.73
C GLU A 124 -8.12 6.70 -18.65
N ILE A 125 -9.24 7.06 -18.02
CA ILE A 125 -9.24 8.02 -16.90
C ILE A 125 -8.45 7.46 -15.71
N HIS A 126 -8.63 6.18 -15.39
CA HIS A 126 -7.95 5.52 -14.28
C HIS A 126 -6.44 5.42 -14.53
N LYS A 127 -6.04 4.94 -15.73
CA LYS A 127 -4.64 4.89 -16.20
C LYS A 127 -3.97 6.26 -16.09
N LYS A 128 -4.62 7.32 -16.59
CA LYS A 128 -4.09 8.70 -16.50
C LYS A 128 -3.94 9.18 -15.05
N ALA A 129 -4.92 8.90 -14.20
CA ALA A 129 -4.85 9.27 -12.78
C ALA A 129 -3.72 8.54 -12.06
N PHE A 130 -3.46 7.27 -12.40
CA PHE A 130 -2.33 6.51 -11.88
C PHE A 130 -0.99 7.05 -12.39
N LEU A 131 -0.88 7.32 -13.69
CA LEU A 131 0.29 7.92 -14.32
C LEU A 131 0.68 9.25 -13.67
N ASN A 132 -0.26 10.17 -13.54
CA ASN A 132 -0.03 11.48 -12.94
C ASN A 132 0.48 11.36 -11.50
N ARG A 133 -0.03 10.38 -10.74
CA ARG A 133 0.46 10.07 -9.40
C ARG A 133 1.90 9.57 -9.41
N ALA A 134 2.19 8.61 -10.27
CA ALA A 134 3.52 8.01 -10.36
C ALA A 134 4.57 9.05 -10.78
N ILE A 135 4.25 9.92 -11.75
CA ILE A 135 5.12 11.02 -12.18
C ILE A 135 5.43 11.96 -11.02
N VAL A 136 4.41 12.37 -10.23
CA VAL A 136 4.63 13.23 -9.06
C VAL A 136 5.49 12.54 -7.99
N GLU A 137 5.26 11.26 -7.74
CA GLU A 137 6.12 10.45 -6.83
C GLU A 137 7.58 10.47 -7.30
N CYS A 138 7.84 10.26 -8.60
CA CYS A 138 9.19 10.30 -9.17
C CYS A 138 9.83 11.69 -9.10
N ILE A 139 9.08 12.77 -9.32
CA ILE A 139 9.61 14.14 -9.22
C ILE A 139 10.00 14.44 -7.78
N TYR A 140 9.15 14.11 -6.81
CA TYR A 140 9.47 14.30 -5.40
C TYR A 140 10.71 13.54 -4.96
N GLU A 141 10.91 12.33 -5.49
CA GLU A 141 12.15 11.58 -5.28
C GLU A 141 13.36 12.29 -5.90
N ARG A 142 13.26 12.76 -7.16
CA ARG A 142 14.34 13.45 -7.88
C ARG A 142 14.77 14.76 -7.20
N ILE A 143 13.82 15.54 -6.68
CA ILE A 143 14.11 16.81 -5.97
C ILE A 143 14.49 16.60 -4.49
N GLY A 144 14.45 15.36 -4.00
CA GLY A 144 14.75 15.05 -2.60
C GLY A 144 13.70 15.56 -1.59
N TYR A 145 12.44 15.66 -2.00
CA TYR A 145 11.34 16.13 -1.15
C TYR A 145 11.04 15.13 -0.04
N LYS A 146 11.21 15.54 1.23
CA LYS A 146 11.16 14.64 2.40
C LYS A 146 9.77 14.48 3.03
N ASP A 147 8.80 15.34 2.71
CA ASP A 147 7.43 15.29 3.26
C ASP A 147 6.52 14.34 2.46
N TYR A 148 6.97 13.09 2.30
CA TYR A 148 6.29 12.04 1.53
C TYR A 148 4.91 11.64 2.10
N VAL A 149 4.58 12.05 3.33
CA VAL A 149 3.47 11.50 4.12
C VAL A 149 2.09 11.88 3.58
N ASP A 150 1.93 13.04 2.94
CA ASP A 150 0.61 13.51 2.46
C ASP A 150 0.32 13.19 0.97
N THR A 151 1.33 12.72 0.23
CA THR A 151 1.25 12.43 -1.23
C THR A 151 0.08 11.50 -1.60
N ARG A 152 -0.28 10.54 -0.73
CA ARG A 152 -1.32 9.54 -1.00
C ARG A 152 -2.75 10.08 -1.01
N ARG A 153 -3.05 11.18 -0.29
CA ARG A 153 -4.37 11.84 -0.31
C ARG A 153 -4.52 12.83 -1.48
N VAL A 154 -3.40 13.32 -1.99
CA VAL A 154 -3.29 14.45 -2.93
C VAL A 154 -3.66 14.08 -4.39
N ASN A 155 -3.76 12.78 -4.69
CA ASN A 155 -3.75 12.20 -6.03
C ASN A 155 -5.06 12.17 -6.82
N ARG A 156 -6.16 12.72 -6.30
CA ARG A 156 -7.47 12.53 -6.98
C ARG A 156 -7.79 13.58 -8.03
N ARG A 157 -7.08 14.72 -8.09
CA ARG A 157 -7.40 15.86 -8.97
C ARG A 157 -6.15 16.68 -9.31
N LEU A 158 -5.20 16.12 -10.05
CA LEU A 158 -4.05 16.88 -10.57
C LEU A 158 -4.32 17.50 -11.94
N GLY A 159 -5.38 17.08 -12.64
CA GLY A 159 -5.68 17.55 -13.99
C GLY A 159 -5.71 16.40 -14.98
N SER A 160 -6.09 16.75 -16.21
CA SER A 160 -6.28 15.83 -17.33
C SER A 160 -5.16 15.93 -18.37
N SER A 161 -4.39 17.02 -18.36
CA SER A 161 -3.20 17.22 -19.20
C SER A 161 -1.95 17.40 -18.34
N TYR A 162 -0.78 17.17 -18.94
CA TYR A 162 0.50 17.38 -18.24
C TYR A 162 0.70 18.82 -17.80
N ASP A 163 0.23 19.80 -18.57
CA ASP A 163 0.33 21.21 -18.21
C ASP A 163 -0.55 21.55 -17.01
N GLU A 164 -1.77 20.98 -16.93
CA GLU A 164 -2.62 21.12 -15.75
C GLU A 164 -1.98 20.47 -14.52
N VAL A 165 -1.36 19.30 -14.69
CA VAL A 165 -0.65 18.60 -13.62
C VAL A 165 0.52 19.44 -13.12
N LEU A 166 1.35 19.96 -14.02
CA LEU A 166 2.49 20.82 -13.68
C LEU A 166 2.03 22.09 -12.97
N LYS A 167 1.03 22.79 -13.52
CA LYS A 167 0.46 23.99 -12.89
C LYS A 167 -0.05 23.72 -11.48
N ASN A 168 -0.79 22.63 -11.29
CA ASN A 168 -1.30 22.23 -9.98
C ASN A 168 -0.16 21.82 -9.04
N LEU A 169 0.89 21.18 -9.55
CA LEU A 169 2.06 20.78 -8.77
C LEU A 169 2.85 22.00 -8.26
N LEU A 170 3.14 22.96 -9.14
CA LEU A 170 3.84 24.21 -8.81
C LEU A 170 3.08 25.02 -7.76
N HIS A 171 1.78 25.23 -8.00
CA HIS A 171 0.92 25.97 -7.07
C HIS A 171 0.86 25.31 -5.68
N ARG A 172 0.74 23.98 -5.62
CA ARG A 172 0.63 23.23 -4.36
C ARG A 172 1.91 23.27 -3.54
N ASN A 173 3.06 23.14 -4.21
CA ASN A 173 4.35 23.15 -3.54
C ASN A 173 4.84 24.57 -3.24
N LYS A 174 4.05 25.61 -3.59
CA LYS A 174 4.40 27.03 -3.42
C LYS A 174 5.78 27.34 -4.02
N VAL A 175 6.05 26.74 -5.17
CA VAL A 175 7.32 26.91 -5.90
C VAL A 175 7.47 28.39 -6.26
N GLY A 176 8.59 29.00 -5.87
CA GLY A 176 8.85 30.40 -6.19
C GLY A 176 9.16 30.59 -7.67
N ASP A 177 8.96 31.80 -8.21
CA ASP A 177 9.18 32.09 -9.64
C ASP A 177 10.58 31.70 -10.12
N SER A 178 11.60 31.82 -9.26
CA SER A 178 12.98 31.42 -9.54
C SER A 178 13.21 29.90 -9.66
N GLU A 179 12.28 29.08 -9.17
CA GLU A 179 12.38 27.62 -9.16
C GLU A 179 11.46 26.96 -10.20
N VAL A 180 10.52 27.72 -10.78
CA VAL A 180 9.53 27.20 -11.73
C VAL A 180 10.20 26.51 -12.92
N GLU A 181 11.23 27.14 -13.49
CA GLU A 181 11.93 26.60 -14.67
C GLU A 181 12.56 25.23 -14.37
N GLU A 182 13.21 25.09 -13.21
CA GLU A 182 13.84 23.85 -12.79
C GLU A 182 12.81 22.75 -12.53
N TRP A 183 11.70 23.08 -11.85
CA TRP A 183 10.61 22.14 -11.62
C TRP A 183 9.95 21.69 -12.93
N SER A 184 9.72 22.61 -13.86
CA SER A 184 9.17 22.30 -15.19
C SER A 184 10.12 21.39 -15.97
N ARG A 185 11.42 21.69 -15.96
CA ARG A 185 12.45 20.86 -16.60
C ARG A 185 12.44 19.44 -16.05
N ILE A 186 12.51 19.28 -14.73
CA ILE A 186 12.49 17.97 -14.06
C ILE A 186 11.18 17.23 -14.37
N PHE A 187 10.04 17.92 -14.40
CA PHE A 187 8.73 17.34 -14.71
C PHE A 187 8.70 16.72 -16.10
N TYR A 188 9.05 17.47 -17.15
CA TYR A 188 9.02 16.95 -18.52
C TYR A 188 10.13 15.91 -18.79
N GLU A 189 11.32 16.07 -18.21
CA GLU A 189 12.37 15.04 -18.28
C GLU A 189 11.92 13.72 -17.64
N THR A 190 11.19 13.79 -16.52
CA THR A 190 10.63 12.61 -15.86
C THR A 190 9.61 11.94 -16.76
N ILE A 191 8.69 12.70 -17.38
CA ILE A 191 7.72 12.16 -18.34
C ILE A 191 8.45 11.48 -19.49
N ALA A 192 9.38 12.17 -20.16
CA ALA A 192 10.12 11.62 -21.30
C ALA A 192 10.90 10.36 -20.93
N SER A 193 11.45 10.28 -19.71
CA SER A 193 12.17 9.10 -19.21
C SER A 193 11.26 7.86 -19.10
N TYR A 194 9.97 8.07 -18.83
CA TYR A 194 9.03 6.99 -18.52
C TYR A 194 7.93 6.77 -19.57
N GLU A 195 7.77 7.67 -20.53
CA GLU A 195 6.78 7.59 -21.61
C GLU A 195 6.77 6.24 -22.34
N PRO A 196 7.91 5.62 -22.68
CA PRO A 196 7.93 4.29 -23.30
C PRO A 196 7.26 3.19 -22.47
N TYR A 197 7.09 3.40 -21.16
CA TYR A 197 6.48 2.43 -20.26
C TYR A 197 4.99 2.67 -20.00
N PHE A 198 4.42 3.77 -20.50
CA PHE A 198 3.03 4.15 -20.18
C PHE A 198 2.02 3.12 -20.70
N ASP A 199 2.34 2.43 -21.79
CA ASP A 199 1.49 1.37 -22.34
C ASP A 199 1.49 0.09 -21.52
N TYR A 200 2.45 -0.10 -20.62
CA TYR A 200 2.46 -1.22 -19.67
C TYR A 200 1.71 -0.94 -18.38
N ILE A 201 1.10 0.24 -18.26
CA ILE A 201 0.23 0.58 -17.14
C ILE A 201 -1.19 0.18 -17.51
N GLU A 202 -1.75 -0.73 -16.70
CA GLU A 202 -3.06 -1.33 -16.93
C GLU A 202 -3.15 -2.10 -18.27
N PRO A 203 -2.22 -3.02 -18.57
CA PRO A 203 -2.13 -3.68 -19.88
C PRO A 203 -3.24 -4.72 -20.14
N TYR A 204 -4.11 -4.96 -19.16
CA TYR A 204 -5.23 -5.90 -19.23
C TYR A 204 -6.54 -5.18 -19.60
N THR A 205 -6.53 -4.55 -20.77
CA THR A 205 -7.71 -4.04 -21.49
C THR A 205 -7.71 -4.56 -22.91
#